data_AF-A0A958UMK8-F1
#
_entry.id   AF-A0A958UMK8-F1
#
_cell.length_a   1.000
_cell.length_b   1.000
_cell.length_c   1.000
_cell.angle_alpha   90.00
_cell.angle_beta   90.00
_cell.angle_gamma   90.00
#
_symmetry.space_group_name_H-M   'P 1'
#
loop_
_entity.id
_entity.type
_entity.pdbx_description
1 polymer ?
#
loop_
_entity_poly.entity_id
_entity_poly.type
_entity_poly.pdbx_seq_one_letter_code
_entity_poly.pdbx_strand_id
1 'polypeptide(L)'
;IKTEKPINFDDVGIPGFKGEPEEKIVPMYFAVTPLSINLEALYKHISGYYKTLKIQRKWEYENNAVAKMLNYYTLPFFTTTYGIPENRVYDFLLFCAETTTIESDFKKENYGSVLLILDEKAKIYAQRLAEENKE
;
A
#
# COMPACT_ATOMS: atom_id res chain seq x y z
N ILE A 1 -42.50 -6.80 -0.14
CA ILE A 1 -42.08 -7.06 -1.55
C ILE A 1 -40.81 -7.90 -1.46
N LYS A 2 -40.78 -9.12 -1.99
CA LYS A 2 -39.54 -9.90 -2.10
C LYS A 2 -38.79 -9.35 -3.32
N THR A 3 -37.73 -8.59 -3.10
CA THR A 3 -36.86 -8.11 -4.19
C THR A 3 -35.93 -9.24 -4.58
N GLU A 4 -35.85 -9.55 -5.87
CA GLU A 4 -34.92 -10.54 -6.41
C GLU A 4 -33.48 -10.12 -6.07
N LYS A 5 -32.65 -11.11 -5.71
CA LYS A 5 -31.24 -10.87 -5.39
C LYS A 5 -30.54 -10.32 -6.65
N PRO A 6 -29.78 -9.21 -6.54
CA PRO A 6 -29.03 -8.69 -7.68
C PRO A 6 -28.00 -9.72 -8.18
N ILE A 7 -27.88 -9.86 -9.49
CA ILE A 7 -26.93 -10.77 -10.17
C ILE A 7 -25.50 -10.41 -9.79
N ASN A 8 -24.69 -11.40 -9.39
CA ASN A 8 -23.26 -11.26 -9.12
C ASN A 8 -22.42 -11.91 -10.24
N PHE A 9 -21.13 -11.57 -10.34
CA PHE A 9 -20.18 -12.13 -11.30
C PHE A 9 -20.08 -13.66 -11.21
N ASP A 10 -20.09 -14.21 -9.99
CA ASP A 10 -20.05 -15.66 -9.77
C ASP A 10 -21.28 -16.38 -10.37
N ASP A 11 -22.44 -15.71 -10.42
CA ASP A 11 -23.69 -16.28 -10.96
C ASP A 11 -23.63 -16.45 -12.49
N VAL A 12 -22.69 -15.77 -13.15
CA VAL A 12 -22.45 -15.82 -14.60
C VAL A 12 -21.08 -16.42 -14.96
N GLY A 13 -20.40 -17.05 -14.00
CA GLY A 13 -19.09 -17.69 -14.20
C GLY A 13 -17.94 -16.70 -14.46
N ILE A 14 -18.11 -15.42 -14.13
CA ILE A 14 -17.04 -14.41 -14.25
C ILE A 14 -16.32 -14.34 -12.90
N PRO A 15 -14.98 -14.46 -12.86
CA PRO A 15 -14.24 -14.24 -11.63
C PRO A 15 -14.40 -12.79 -11.16
N GLY A 16 -14.98 -12.61 -9.98
CA GLY A 16 -15.19 -11.31 -9.35
C GLY A 16 -14.49 -11.18 -7.99
N PHE A 17 -14.33 -9.95 -7.53
CA PHE A 17 -13.89 -9.68 -6.16
C PHE A 17 -14.98 -10.13 -5.17
N LYS A 18 -14.60 -10.94 -4.17
CA LYS A 18 -15.53 -11.57 -3.21
C LYS A 18 -15.55 -10.92 -1.83
N GLY A 19 -14.67 -9.95 -1.58
CA GLY A 19 -14.57 -9.25 -0.31
C GLY A 19 -15.52 -8.06 -0.20
N GLU A 20 -15.44 -7.34 0.91
CA GLU A 20 -16.13 -6.06 1.07
C GLU A 20 -15.52 -5.02 0.13
N PRO A 21 -16.32 -4.40 -0.75
CA PRO A 21 -15.81 -3.42 -1.69
C PRO A 21 -15.35 -2.16 -0.97
N GLU A 22 -14.19 -1.63 -1.35
CA GLU A 22 -13.74 -0.33 -0.87
C GLU A 22 -14.76 0.77 -1.21
N GLU A 23 -14.89 1.75 -0.32
CA GLU A 23 -15.75 2.90 -0.56
C GLU A 23 -15.40 3.59 -1.90
N LYS A 24 -16.40 3.84 -2.73
CA LYS A 24 -16.21 4.53 -4.00
C LYS A 24 -16.02 6.03 -3.78
N ILE A 25 -14.90 6.57 -4.23
CA ILE A 25 -14.67 8.02 -4.25
C ILE A 25 -15.47 8.63 -5.41
N VAL A 26 -16.53 9.35 -5.08
CA VAL A 26 -17.38 10.03 -6.06
C VAL A 26 -16.65 11.27 -6.58
N PRO A 27 -16.46 11.47 -7.90
CA PRO A 27 -15.86 12.69 -8.42
C PRO A 27 -16.73 13.94 -8.14
N MET A 28 -16.11 15.10 -7.92
CA MET A 28 -16.81 16.33 -7.52
C MET A 28 -17.91 16.76 -8.52
N TYR A 29 -17.67 16.59 -9.82
CA TYR A 29 -18.66 16.92 -10.86
C TYR A 29 -19.88 15.99 -10.88
N PHE A 30 -19.81 14.83 -10.21
CA PHE A 30 -20.98 13.98 -9.94
C PHE A 30 -21.64 14.30 -8.58
N ALA A 31 -20.95 15.02 -7.69
CA ALA A 31 -21.52 15.44 -6.41
C ALA A 31 -22.54 16.58 -6.58
N VAL A 32 -22.38 17.39 -7.63
CA VAL A 32 -23.30 18.49 -7.98
C VAL A 32 -23.68 18.35 -9.45
N THR A 33 -24.92 17.96 -9.73
CA THR A 33 -25.49 17.98 -11.08
C THR A 33 -26.57 19.05 -11.17
N PRO A 34 -26.93 19.54 -12.37
CA PRO A 34 -28.00 20.54 -12.51
C PRO A 34 -29.36 20.09 -11.94
N LEU A 35 -29.59 18.78 -11.81
CA LEU A 35 -30.86 18.19 -11.38
C LEU A 35 -30.83 17.67 -9.94
N SER A 36 -29.65 17.47 -9.34
CA SER A 36 -29.53 16.87 -8.00
C SER A 36 -28.19 17.18 -7.34
N ILE A 37 -28.21 17.27 -6.01
CA ILE A 37 -27.00 17.43 -5.19
C ILE A 37 -26.83 16.18 -4.33
N ASN A 38 -25.67 15.54 -4.42
CA ASN A 38 -25.25 14.51 -3.49
C ASN A 38 -24.55 15.17 -2.30
N LEU A 39 -25.33 15.46 -1.25
CA LEU A 39 -24.87 16.17 -0.06
C LEU A 39 -23.74 15.43 0.66
N GLU A 40 -23.80 14.10 0.72
CA GLU A 40 -22.77 13.27 1.35
C GLU A 40 -21.43 13.37 0.60
N ALA A 41 -21.47 13.19 -0.73
CA ALA A 41 -20.27 13.30 -1.55
C ALA A 41 -19.67 14.71 -1.47
N LEU A 42 -20.51 15.74 -1.49
CA LEU A 42 -20.08 17.13 -1.35
C LEU A 42 -19.42 17.37 0.01
N TYR A 43 -20.04 16.90 1.10
CA TYR A 43 -19.47 16.96 2.45
C TYR A 43 -18.12 16.26 2.54
N LYS A 44 -17.99 15.04 1.98
CA LYS A 44 -16.73 14.27 1.96
C LYS A 44 -15.61 14.94 1.17
N HIS A 45 -15.94 15.68 0.11
CA HIS A 45 -14.96 16.51 -0.60
C HIS A 45 -14.52 17.72 0.23
N ILE A 46 -15.47 18.50 0.74
CA ILE A 46 -15.18 19.75 1.47
C ILE A 46 -14.43 19.47 2.78
N SER A 47 -14.83 18.43 3.51
CA SER A 47 -14.16 18.01 4.75
C SER A 47 -12.77 17.43 4.53
N GLY A 48 -12.39 17.13 3.28
CA GLY A 48 -11.13 16.45 2.96
C GLY A 48 -11.13 14.95 3.27
N TYR A 49 -12.27 14.37 3.66
CA TYR A 49 -12.41 12.94 3.93
C TYR A 49 -11.83 12.07 2.81
N TYR A 50 -12.16 12.36 1.55
CA TYR A 50 -11.63 11.58 0.41
C TYR A 50 -10.13 11.73 0.23
N LYS A 51 -9.51 12.85 0.66
CA LYS A 51 -8.06 13.00 0.64
C LYS A 51 -7.43 12.08 1.69
N THR A 52 -7.96 12.07 2.90
CA THR A 52 -7.52 11.18 3.99
C THR A 52 -7.67 9.71 3.58
N LEU A 53 -8.81 9.33 3.01
CA LEU A 53 -9.09 7.98 2.56
C LEU A 53 -8.09 7.49 1.50
N LYS A 54 -7.70 8.35 0.54
CA LYS A 54 -6.66 8.02 -0.44
C LYS A 54 -5.30 7.78 0.19
N ILE A 55 -4.92 8.61 1.17
CA ILE A 55 -3.65 8.48 1.89
C ILE A 55 -3.63 7.19 2.70
N GLN A 56 -4.72 6.87 3.41
CA GLN A 56 -4.85 5.63 4.17
C GLN A 56 -4.68 4.40 3.28
N ARG A 57 -5.38 4.34 2.13
CA ARG A 57 -5.24 3.22 1.18
C ARG A 57 -3.82 3.08 0.64
N LYS A 58 -3.15 4.21 0.38
CA LYS A 58 -1.75 4.19 -0.05
C LYS A 58 -0.87 3.56 1.03
N TRP A 59 -1.00 4.00 2.28
CA TRP A 59 -0.23 3.44 3.41
C TRP A 59 -0.55 1.97 3.68
N GLU A 60 -1.80 1.55 3.57
CA GLU A 60 -2.20 0.15 3.70
C GLU A 60 -1.55 -0.71 2.62
N TYR A 61 -1.49 -0.22 1.38
CA TYR A 61 -0.82 -0.91 0.28
C TYR A 61 0.69 -1.05 0.51
N GLU A 62 1.36 0.05 0.89
CA GLU A 62 2.80 0.07 1.18
C GLU A 62 3.13 -0.86 2.37
N ASN A 63 2.36 -0.79 3.47
CA ASN A 63 2.52 -1.67 4.63
C ASN A 63 2.31 -3.14 4.26
N ASN A 64 1.32 -3.44 3.42
CA ASN A 64 1.07 -4.81 2.97
C ASN A 64 2.21 -5.33 2.09
N ALA A 65 2.78 -4.48 1.22
CA ALA A 65 3.93 -4.82 0.39
C ALA A 65 5.16 -5.11 1.25
N VAL A 66 5.46 -4.24 2.23
CA VAL A 66 6.54 -4.44 3.20
C VAL A 66 6.36 -5.74 3.99
N ALA A 67 5.16 -6.00 4.52
CA ALA A 67 4.88 -7.23 5.24
C ALA A 67 5.07 -8.49 4.37
N LYS A 68 4.67 -8.44 3.09
CA LYS A 68 4.91 -9.54 2.15
C LYS A 68 6.39 -9.75 1.87
N MET A 69 7.16 -8.69 1.67
CA MET A 69 8.62 -8.78 1.47
C MET A 69 9.31 -9.35 2.71
N LEU A 70 8.94 -8.88 3.90
CA LEU A 70 9.47 -9.39 5.16
C LEU A 70 9.18 -10.88 5.35
N ASN A 71 7.96 -11.33 5.03
CA ASN A 71 7.60 -12.74 5.11
C ASN A 71 8.35 -13.59 4.06
N TYR A 72 8.59 -13.06 2.86
CA TYR A 72 9.29 -13.78 1.78
C TYR A 72 10.77 -13.97 2.06
N TYR A 73 11.49 -12.88 2.41
CA TYR A 73 12.92 -12.93 2.67
C TYR A 73 13.25 -13.36 4.11
N THR A 74 12.29 -13.27 5.02
CA THR A 74 12.37 -13.55 6.46
C THR A 74 13.25 -12.56 7.22
N LEU A 75 12.95 -12.39 8.51
CA LEU A 75 13.71 -11.49 9.39
C LEU A 75 15.23 -11.82 9.45
N PRO A 76 15.65 -13.11 9.59
CA PRO A 76 17.07 -13.46 9.64
C PRO A 76 17.89 -12.99 8.44
N PHE A 77 17.30 -12.92 7.25
CA PHE A 77 17.98 -12.44 6.06
C PHE A 77 18.51 -11.01 6.25
N PHE A 78 17.67 -10.12 6.78
CA PHE A 78 18.03 -8.71 6.98
C PHE A 78 18.99 -8.52 8.15
N THR A 79 18.78 -9.25 9.25
CA THR A 79 19.65 -9.15 10.44
C THR A 79 21.04 -9.73 10.18
N THR A 80 21.13 -10.86 9.48
CA THR A 80 22.41 -11.56 9.27
C THR A 80 23.17 -11.04 8.05
N THR A 81 22.48 -10.76 6.93
CA THR A 81 23.15 -10.32 5.69
C THR A 81 23.52 -8.85 5.74
N TYR A 82 22.62 -8.01 6.24
CA TYR A 82 22.78 -6.56 6.22
C TYR A 82 23.10 -5.95 7.59
N GLY A 83 23.07 -6.74 8.67
CA GLY A 83 23.34 -6.26 10.02
C GLY A 83 22.29 -5.28 10.55
N ILE A 84 21.09 -5.27 9.95
CA ILE A 84 20.01 -4.34 10.35
C ILE A 84 19.35 -4.89 11.62
N PRO A 85 19.25 -4.11 12.71
CA PRO A 85 18.58 -4.53 13.93
C PRO A 85 17.12 -4.94 13.68
N GLU A 86 16.64 -5.97 14.36
CA GLU A 86 15.27 -6.51 14.18
C GLU A 86 14.19 -5.43 14.27
N ASN A 87 14.31 -4.53 15.26
CA ASN A 87 13.38 -3.41 15.47
C ASN A 87 13.44 -2.32 14.40
N ARG A 88 14.40 -2.39 13.46
CA ARG A 88 14.61 -1.44 12.36
C ARG A 88 14.40 -2.07 10.98
N VAL A 89 14.19 -3.38 10.88
CA VAL A 89 13.99 -4.06 9.58
C VAL A 89 12.74 -3.53 8.87
N TYR A 90 11.67 -3.28 9.62
CA TYR A 90 10.45 -2.70 9.04
C TYR A 90 10.70 -1.30 8.49
N ASP A 91 11.34 -0.42 9.28
CA ASP A 91 11.72 0.94 8.89
C ASP A 91 12.60 0.94 7.63
N PHE A 92 13.55 0.00 7.55
CA PHE A 92 14.42 -0.16 6.38
C PHE A 92 13.63 -0.53 5.13
N LEU A 93 12.73 -1.51 5.21
CA LEU A 93 11.91 -1.93 4.08
C LEU A 93 10.96 -0.83 3.62
N LEU A 94 10.40 -0.06 4.56
CA LEU A 94 9.60 1.11 4.25
C LEU A 94 10.43 2.18 3.52
N PHE A 95 11.66 2.45 3.99
CA PHE A 95 12.59 3.34 3.30
C PHE A 95 12.89 2.87 1.86
N CYS A 96 13.07 1.57 1.64
CA CYS A 96 13.22 1.02 0.29
C CYS A 96 11.95 1.24 -0.55
N ALA A 97 10.77 0.96 0.00
CA ALA A 97 9.48 1.12 -0.68
C ALA A 97 9.22 2.57 -1.10
N GLU A 98 9.50 3.54 -0.23
CA GLU A 98 9.26 4.96 -0.49
C GLU A 98 10.25 5.56 -1.50
N THR A 99 11.48 5.04 -1.56
CA THR A 99 12.56 5.67 -2.35
C THR A 99 12.87 4.96 -3.66
N THR A 100 12.25 3.80 -3.94
CA THR A 100 12.59 2.96 -5.09
C THR A 100 11.37 2.27 -5.71
N THR A 101 11.61 1.48 -6.76
CA THR A 101 10.59 0.66 -7.43
C THR A 101 10.42 -0.74 -6.84
N ILE A 102 11.00 -1.01 -5.66
CA ILE A 102 11.09 -2.35 -5.07
C ILE A 102 9.73 -3.05 -4.97
N GLU A 103 8.65 -2.32 -4.65
CA GLU A 103 7.30 -2.89 -4.58
C GLU A 103 6.79 -3.41 -5.93
N SER A 104 7.03 -2.64 -6.99
CA SER A 104 6.66 -3.03 -8.36
C SER A 104 7.49 -4.23 -8.81
N ASP A 105 8.79 -4.22 -8.52
CA ASP A 105 9.70 -5.29 -8.92
C ASP A 105 9.39 -6.59 -8.17
N PHE A 106 9.09 -6.51 -6.87
CA PHE A 106 8.64 -7.64 -6.07
C PHE A 106 7.31 -8.20 -6.58
N LYS A 107 6.33 -7.34 -6.89
CA LYS A 107 5.03 -7.75 -7.44
C LYS A 107 5.14 -8.42 -8.81
N LYS A 108 6.14 -8.05 -9.61
CA LYS A 108 6.44 -8.66 -10.91
C LYS A 108 7.39 -9.85 -10.81
N GLU A 109 7.71 -10.30 -9.59
CA GLU A 109 8.64 -11.41 -9.32
C GLU A 109 10.05 -11.16 -9.88
N ASN A 110 10.43 -9.90 -10.06
CA ASN A 110 11.77 -9.51 -10.49
C ASN A 110 12.72 -9.44 -9.28
N TYR A 111 12.96 -10.59 -8.66
CA TYR A 111 13.73 -10.70 -7.41
C TYR A 111 15.19 -10.26 -7.55
N GLY A 112 15.77 -10.35 -8.76
CA GLY A 112 17.12 -9.86 -9.02
C GLY A 112 17.25 -8.35 -8.82
N SER A 113 16.31 -7.58 -9.37
CA SER A 113 16.25 -6.13 -9.14
C SER A 113 15.96 -5.78 -7.68
N VAL A 114 15.10 -6.56 -7.02
CA VAL A 114 14.81 -6.38 -5.57
C VAL A 114 16.09 -6.53 -4.75
N LEU A 115 16.88 -7.58 -4.97
CA LEU A 115 18.13 -7.80 -4.23
C LEU A 115 19.16 -6.69 -4.48
N LEU A 116 19.30 -6.22 -5.73
CA LEU A 116 20.18 -5.08 -6.05
C LEU A 116 19.78 -3.81 -5.28
N ILE A 117 18.48 -3.53 -5.21
CA ILE A 117 17.96 -2.39 -4.46
C ILE A 117 18.26 -2.56 -2.96
N LEU A 118 18.01 -3.74 -2.40
CA LEU A 118 18.28 -4.02 -0.99
C LEU A 118 19.77 -3.86 -0.65
N ASP A 119 20.67 -4.36 -1.50
CA ASP A 119 22.12 -4.21 -1.33
C ASP A 119 22.58 -2.75 -1.36
N GLU A 120 22.04 -1.94 -2.27
CA GLU A 120 22.36 -0.51 -2.36
C GLU A 120 21.83 0.24 -1.14
N LYS A 121 20.56 0.04 -0.80
CA LYS A 121 19.89 0.78 0.27
C LYS A 121 20.36 0.37 1.65
N ALA A 122 20.73 -0.89 1.87
CA ALA A 122 21.25 -1.36 3.15
C ALA A 122 22.52 -0.59 3.55
N LYS A 123 23.41 -0.30 2.59
CA LYS A 123 24.63 0.48 2.83
C LYS A 123 24.31 1.91 3.27
N ILE A 124 23.36 2.55 2.59
CA ILE A 124 22.92 3.92 2.91
C ILE A 124 22.24 3.95 4.28
N TYR A 125 21.39 2.95 4.58
CA TYR A 125 20.68 2.87 5.84
C TYR A 125 21.63 2.63 7.02
N ALA A 126 22.60 1.74 6.87
CA ALA A 126 23.63 1.50 7.89
C ALA A 126 24.47 2.76 8.20
N GLN A 127 24.79 3.57 7.18
CA GLN A 127 25.46 4.87 7.39
C GLN A 127 24.62 5.82 8.25
N ARG A 128 23.33 5.94 7.96
CA ARG A 128 22.41 6.80 8.73
C ARG A 128 22.24 6.34 10.18
N LEU A 129 22.13 5.03 10.40
CA LEU A 129 22.09 4.47 11.76
C LEU A 129 23.36 4.81 12.54
N ALA A 130 24.53 4.79 11.89
CA ALA A 130 25.79 5.13 12.54
C ALA A 130 25.93 6.63 12.86
N GLU A 131 25.22 7.51 12.15
CA GLU A 131 25.15 8.95 12.43
C GLU A 131 24.20 9.24 13.60
N GLU A 132 23.02 8.62 13.63
CA GLU A 132 22.03 8.76 14.70
C GLU A 132 22.59 8.34 16.08
N ASN A 133 23.45 7.31 16.12
CA ASN A 133 24.06 6.83 17.37
C ASN A 133 25.24 7.69 17.86
N LYS A 134 25.67 8.72 17.12
CA LYS A 134 26.74 9.65 17.53
C LYS A 134 26.22 10.93 18.17
N GLU A 135 24.92 11.20 18.04
CA GLU A 135 24.21 12.31 18.70
C GLU A 135 23.70 11.89 20.08
#